data_AF-A0A4S8JLS1-F1
#
_entry.id   AF-A0A4S8JLS1-F1
#
_cell.length_a   1.000
_cell.length_b   1.000
_cell.length_c   1.000
_cell.angle_alpha   90.00
_cell.angle_beta   90.00
_cell.angle_gamma   90.00
#
_symmetry.space_group_name_H-M   'P 1'
#
loop_
_entity.id
_entity.type
_entity.pdbx_description
1 polymer ?
#
loop_
_entity_poly.entity_id
_entity_poly.type
_entity_poly.pdbx_seq_one_letter_code
_entity_poly.pdbx_strand_id
1 'polypeptide(L)'
;MRRLDKLVLIRCPKLKSLPEGLIRQATCLTTLYLIDVCALKSIRGFPSVKELSICGDSDLEIVADLPALELLKLGTFGSRINHLPEWLTASPACFTTLQRLDVYGTTQLLRRCLQNGADWPMIKHFPIFSIKDDRGNYINYIKHSGTFETNLVDDNAAFAAAAAEEEEEEKRHQ
;
A
#
# COMPACT_ATOMS: atom_id res chain seq x y z
N MET A 1 -27.54 -22.68 -1.91
CA MET A 1 -27.63 -21.39 -1.19
C MET A 1 -26.49 -20.52 -1.68
N ARG A 2 -26.74 -19.29 -2.14
CA ARG A 2 -25.66 -18.34 -2.49
C ARG A 2 -25.06 -17.83 -1.17
N ARG A 3 -23.77 -18.03 -0.98
CA ARG A 3 -23.04 -17.52 0.18
C ARG A 3 -22.34 -16.23 -0.23
N LEU A 4 -22.24 -15.27 0.69
CA LEU A 4 -21.56 -14.01 0.44
C LEU A 4 -20.06 -14.28 0.27
N ASP A 5 -19.55 -14.03 -0.94
CA ASP A 5 -18.15 -14.18 -1.33
C ASP A 5 -17.43 -12.84 -1.48
N LYS A 6 -18.19 -11.78 -1.80
CA LYS A 6 -17.70 -10.41 -1.91
C LYS A 6 -18.54 -9.43 -1.10
N LEU A 7 -17.88 -8.61 -0.30
CA LEU A 7 -18.47 -7.49 0.42
C LEU A 7 -17.81 -6.19 -0.03
N VAL A 8 -18.65 -5.21 -0.37
CA VAL A 8 -18.21 -3.87 -0.76
C VAL A 8 -18.86 -2.86 0.16
N LEU A 9 -18.06 -2.03 0.82
CA LEU A 9 -18.50 -0.93 1.68
C LEU A 9 -18.04 0.37 1.06
N ILE A 10 -18.99 1.24 0.72
CA ILE A 10 -18.73 2.49 0.01
C ILE A 10 -19.34 3.61 0.83
N ARG A 11 -18.56 4.64 1.16
CA ARG A 11 -19.00 5.87 1.83
C ARG A 11 -19.89 5.54 3.04
N CYS A 12 -19.32 4.82 3.99
CA CYS A 12 -20.01 4.38 5.21
C CYS A 12 -19.57 5.22 6.42
N PRO A 13 -19.94 6.51 6.52
CA PRO A 13 -19.37 7.45 7.50
C PRO A 13 -19.82 7.23 8.94
N LYS A 14 -20.73 6.28 9.19
CA LYS A 14 -21.22 5.92 10.53
C LYS A 14 -20.81 4.52 10.97
N LEU A 15 -20.24 3.72 10.06
CA LEU A 15 -19.93 2.32 10.33
C LEU A 15 -18.61 2.22 11.09
N LYS A 16 -18.69 2.12 12.41
CA LYS A 16 -17.51 2.07 13.28
C LYS A 16 -16.83 0.71 13.35
N SER A 17 -17.61 -0.35 13.17
CA SER A 17 -17.16 -1.74 13.21
C SER A 17 -18.06 -2.61 12.34
N LEU A 18 -17.51 -3.72 11.86
CA LEU A 18 -18.29 -4.76 11.21
C LEU A 18 -18.98 -5.64 12.28
N PRO A 19 -20.26 -6.02 12.07
CA PRO A 19 -20.99 -6.79 13.07
C PRO A 19 -20.39 -8.20 13.23
N GLU A 20 -20.31 -8.70 14.46
CA GLU A 20 -19.75 -10.04 14.73
C GLU A 20 -20.46 -11.16 13.98
N GLY A 21 -21.77 -11.02 13.76
CA GLY A 21 -22.55 -11.99 12.98
C GLY A 21 -22.01 -12.16 11.56
N LEU A 22 -21.57 -11.07 10.92
CA LEU A 22 -20.95 -11.12 9.59
C LEU A 22 -19.62 -11.87 9.66
N ILE A 23 -18.79 -11.56 10.65
CA ILE A 23 -17.48 -12.19 10.86
C ILE A 23 -17.63 -13.71 11.06
N ARG A 24 -18.63 -14.13 11.85
CA ARG A 24 -18.88 -15.55 12.16
C ARG A 24 -19.52 -16.33 11.02
N GLN A 25 -20.42 -15.71 10.26
CA GLN A 25 -21.25 -16.40 9.27
C GLN A 25 -20.71 -16.32 7.84
N ALA A 26 -19.94 -15.29 7.51
CA ALA A 26 -19.40 -15.07 6.17
C ALA A 26 -18.16 -15.93 5.90
N THR A 27 -18.27 -17.24 6.12
CA THR A 27 -17.19 -18.22 5.96
C THR A 27 -16.74 -18.42 4.51
N CYS A 28 -17.50 -17.90 3.53
CA CYS A 28 -17.11 -17.91 2.12
C CYS A 28 -16.66 -16.53 1.61
N LEU A 29 -16.59 -15.51 2.48
CA LEU A 29 -16.17 -14.17 2.09
C LEU A 29 -14.68 -14.17 1.74
N THR A 30 -14.37 -14.10 0.46
CA THR A 30 -13.00 -14.07 -0.06
C THR A 30 -12.52 -12.65 -0.35
N THR A 31 -13.43 -11.72 -0.54
CA THR A 31 -13.11 -10.41 -1.08
C THR A 31 -13.78 -9.29 -0.29
N LEU A 32 -12.99 -8.37 0.26
CA LEU A 32 -13.45 -7.19 0.99
C LEU A 32 -12.94 -5.93 0.30
N TYR A 33 -13.87 -5.08 -0.16
CA TYR A 33 -13.56 -3.79 -0.78
C TYR A 33 -14.13 -2.66 0.08
N LEU A 34 -13.25 -1.75 0.51
CA LEU A 34 -13.56 -0.62 1.36
C LEU A 34 -13.26 0.67 0.60
N ILE A 35 -14.24 1.56 0.47
CA ILE A 35 -14.10 2.83 -0.24
C ILE A 35 -14.68 3.93 0.64
N ASP A 36 -13.87 4.93 1.01
CA ASP A 36 -14.28 6.08 1.82
C ASP A 36 -14.97 5.65 3.14
N VAL A 37 -14.31 4.80 3.92
CA VAL A 37 -14.83 4.21 5.17
C VAL A 37 -14.26 4.89 6.41
N CYS A 38 -14.29 6.23 6.46
CA CYS A 38 -13.62 7.04 7.50
C CYS A 38 -13.99 6.66 8.95
N ALA A 39 -15.19 6.16 9.23
CA ALA A 39 -15.57 5.79 10.60
C ALA A 39 -15.05 4.41 11.04
N LEU A 40 -14.65 3.56 10.11
CA LEU A 40 -14.29 2.17 10.39
C LEU A 40 -12.87 2.11 10.95
N LYS A 41 -12.74 1.68 12.21
CA LYS A 41 -11.45 1.69 12.93
C LYS A 41 -10.68 0.39 12.85
N SER A 42 -11.37 -0.73 12.69
CA SER A 42 -10.72 -2.04 12.66
C SER A 42 -11.37 -3.02 11.68
N ILE A 43 -10.52 -3.81 11.03
CA ILE A 43 -10.87 -5.02 10.29
C ILE A 43 -10.17 -6.20 10.94
N ARG A 44 -10.94 -7.14 11.49
CA ARG A 44 -10.38 -8.34 12.10
C ARG A 44 -11.31 -9.54 12.05
N GLY A 45 -10.72 -10.73 12.06
CA GLY A 45 -11.40 -11.99 12.30
C GLY A 45 -12.02 -12.62 11.05
N PHE A 46 -11.58 -12.24 9.85
CA PHE A 46 -12.08 -12.83 8.61
C PHE A 46 -11.15 -13.94 8.10
N PRO A 47 -11.41 -15.22 8.45
CA PRO A 47 -10.51 -16.32 8.14
C PRO A 47 -10.41 -16.65 6.66
N SER A 48 -11.42 -16.28 5.86
CA SER A 48 -11.52 -16.67 4.44
C SER A 48 -11.16 -15.57 3.46
N VAL A 49 -10.92 -14.33 3.94
CA VAL A 49 -10.63 -13.19 3.07
C VAL A 49 -9.25 -13.34 2.46
N LYS A 50 -9.22 -13.42 1.13
CA LYS A 50 -8.03 -13.53 0.29
C LYS A 50 -7.59 -12.21 -0.30
N GLU A 51 -8.54 -11.33 -0.56
CA GLU A 51 -8.29 -10.01 -1.13
C GLU A 51 -8.94 -8.93 -0.27
N LEU A 52 -8.10 -7.98 0.17
CA LEU A 52 -8.52 -6.75 0.84
C LEU A 52 -8.12 -5.56 -0.03
N SER A 53 -9.09 -4.76 -0.44
CA SER A 53 -8.86 -3.48 -1.12
C SER A 53 -9.40 -2.34 -0.28
N ILE A 54 -8.56 -1.35 -0.02
CA ILE A 54 -8.92 -0.14 0.72
C ILE A 54 -8.63 1.04 -0.19
N CYS A 55 -9.64 1.85 -0.47
CA CYS A 55 -9.54 2.98 -1.37
C CYS A 55 -10.10 4.26 -0.73
N GLY A 56 -9.47 5.40 -1.02
CA GLY A 56 -9.93 6.71 -0.57
C GLY A 56 -9.67 6.96 0.91
N ASP A 57 -10.56 7.72 1.55
CA ASP A 57 -10.36 8.15 2.93
C ASP A 57 -10.74 7.04 3.92
N SER A 58 -9.82 6.71 4.83
CA SER A 58 -9.98 5.63 5.80
C SER A 58 -9.21 5.94 7.07
N ASP A 59 -9.88 5.88 8.23
CA ASP A 59 -9.24 6.02 9.54
C ASP A 59 -9.00 4.64 10.19
N LEU A 60 -8.77 3.61 9.36
CA LEU A 60 -8.43 2.27 9.82
C LEU A 60 -7.11 2.31 10.59
N GLU A 61 -7.18 1.93 11.86
CA GLU A 61 -6.05 1.86 12.78
C GLU A 61 -5.56 0.42 12.96
N ILE A 62 -6.43 -0.58 12.71
CA ILE A 62 -6.12 -2.00 12.95
C ILE A 62 -6.60 -2.84 11.76
N VAL A 63 -5.69 -3.63 11.18
CA VAL A 63 -6.00 -4.71 10.25
C VAL A 63 -5.26 -5.96 10.71
N ALA A 64 -5.99 -6.94 11.23
CA ALA A 64 -5.42 -8.13 11.89
C ALA A 64 -6.29 -9.38 11.67
N ASP A 65 -5.79 -10.55 12.06
CA ASP A 65 -6.54 -11.82 12.01
C ASP A 65 -7.14 -12.14 10.62
N LEU A 66 -6.33 -11.94 9.58
CA LEU A 66 -6.66 -12.27 8.18
C LEU A 66 -5.72 -13.37 7.65
N PRO A 67 -5.81 -14.61 8.18
CA PRO A 67 -4.84 -15.67 7.91
C PRO A 67 -4.81 -16.18 6.47
N ALA A 68 -5.86 -15.91 5.68
CA ALA A 68 -5.93 -16.31 4.26
C ALA A 68 -5.63 -15.16 3.29
N LEU A 69 -5.20 -13.99 3.78
CA LEU A 69 -4.99 -12.81 2.94
C LEU A 69 -3.79 -13.00 2.02
N GLU A 70 -4.05 -13.10 0.73
CA GLU A 70 -3.03 -13.30 -0.32
C GLU A 70 -2.68 -11.98 -1.03
N LEU A 71 -3.65 -11.06 -1.13
CA LEU A 71 -3.54 -9.79 -1.85
C LEU A 71 -4.09 -8.62 -1.05
N LEU A 72 -3.25 -7.61 -0.84
CA LEU A 72 -3.60 -6.34 -0.22
C LEU A 72 -3.44 -5.21 -1.24
N LYS A 73 -4.51 -4.45 -1.46
CA LYS A 73 -4.53 -3.28 -2.35
C LYS A 73 -4.82 -2.02 -1.56
N LEU A 74 -3.92 -1.05 -1.61
CA LEU A 74 -4.08 0.27 -0.98
C LEU A 74 -4.20 1.32 -2.09
N GLY A 75 -5.41 1.79 -2.35
CA GLY A 75 -5.70 2.82 -3.36
C GLY A 75 -5.89 4.19 -2.74
N THR A 76 -5.20 5.22 -3.24
CA THR A 76 -5.36 6.63 -2.80
C THR A 76 -5.59 6.75 -1.30
N PHE A 77 -4.78 6.04 -0.51
CA PHE A 77 -4.97 5.89 0.94
C PHE A 77 -4.65 7.23 1.59
N GLY A 78 -5.68 8.07 1.75
CA GLY A 78 -5.55 9.47 2.13
C GLY A 78 -4.64 10.25 1.18
N SER A 79 -5.22 11.10 0.35
CA SER A 79 -4.48 12.20 -0.33
C SER A 79 -3.68 13.10 0.64
N ARG A 80 -3.86 12.91 1.96
CA ARG A 80 -3.16 13.56 3.07
C ARG A 80 -2.00 12.74 3.65
N ILE A 81 -1.94 11.43 3.42
CA ILE A 81 -0.99 10.52 4.06
C ILE A 81 0.08 10.16 3.04
N ASN A 82 1.18 10.91 3.04
CA ASN A 82 2.36 10.62 2.22
C ASN A 82 3.21 9.48 2.80
N HIS A 83 2.61 8.51 3.49
CA HIS A 83 3.29 7.35 4.09
C HIS A 83 2.36 6.14 4.10
N LEU A 84 2.93 4.93 4.18
CA LEU A 84 2.15 3.72 4.36
C LEU A 84 1.49 3.69 5.74
N PRO A 85 0.29 3.08 5.88
CA PRO A 85 -0.41 3.05 7.15
C PRO A 85 0.36 2.30 8.24
N GLU A 86 0.35 2.82 9.47
CA GLU A 86 1.14 2.25 10.57
C GLU A 86 0.77 0.80 10.90
N TRP A 87 -0.49 0.39 10.73
CA TRP A 87 -0.89 -1.00 10.96
C TRP A 87 -0.21 -2.00 10.01
N LEU A 88 0.34 -1.53 8.88
CA LEU A 88 1.16 -2.34 7.99
C LEU A 88 2.54 -2.65 8.61
N THR A 89 3.01 -1.91 9.61
CA THR A 89 4.24 -2.26 10.36
C THR A 89 4.04 -3.41 11.35
N ALA A 90 2.82 -3.58 11.88
CA ALA A 90 2.44 -4.71 12.73
C ALA A 90 2.32 -6.05 11.95
N SER A 91 2.63 -6.01 10.64
CA SER A 91 2.42 -7.05 9.63
C SER A 91 3.06 -8.43 9.85
N PRO A 92 4.20 -8.64 10.53
CA PRO A 92 4.84 -9.95 10.50
C PRO A 92 3.99 -11.09 11.10
N ALA A 93 3.13 -10.77 12.07
CA ALA A 93 2.25 -11.76 12.71
C ALA A 93 0.87 -11.91 12.04
N CYS A 94 0.38 -10.85 11.38
CA CYS A 94 -1.01 -10.80 10.91
C CYS A 94 -1.20 -11.27 9.46
N PHE A 95 -0.14 -11.28 8.65
CA PHE A 95 -0.19 -11.49 7.20
C PHE A 95 0.77 -12.59 6.74
N THR A 96 0.73 -13.76 7.38
CA THR A 96 1.66 -14.87 7.09
C THR A 96 1.50 -15.46 5.68
N THR A 97 0.35 -15.27 5.03
CA THR A 97 0.03 -15.77 3.69
C THR A 97 0.13 -14.72 2.59
N LEU A 98 0.37 -13.44 2.95
CA LEU A 98 0.32 -12.34 2.00
C LEU A 98 1.42 -12.46 0.95
N GLN A 99 1.01 -12.56 -0.31
CA GLN A 99 1.91 -12.72 -1.46
C GLN A 99 2.21 -11.40 -2.13
N ARG A 100 1.23 -10.49 -2.16
CA ARG A 100 1.30 -9.26 -2.95
C ARG A 100 0.70 -8.07 -2.23
N LEU A 101 1.47 -6.99 -2.20
CA LEU A 101 1.03 -5.65 -1.80
C LEU A 101 1.05 -4.73 -3.02
N ASP A 102 -0.12 -4.26 -3.44
CA ASP A 102 -0.27 -3.26 -4.48
C ASP A 102 -0.68 -1.93 -3.85
N VAL A 103 0.02 -0.85 -4.21
CA VAL A 103 -0.24 0.50 -3.70
C VAL A 103 -0.46 1.45 -4.88
N TYR A 104 -1.43 2.34 -4.72
CA TYR A 104 -1.62 3.48 -5.60
C TYR A 104 -1.57 4.74 -4.73
N GLY A 105 -0.60 5.62 -5.00
CA GLY A 105 -0.29 6.74 -4.13
C GLY A 105 0.38 7.90 -4.84
N THR A 106 0.94 8.84 -4.07
CA THR A 106 1.64 10.01 -4.59
C THR A 106 3.09 9.67 -4.96
N THR A 107 3.70 10.47 -5.84
CA THR A 107 5.14 10.37 -6.15
C THR A 107 6.02 10.47 -4.89
N GLN A 108 5.57 11.22 -3.87
CA GLN A 108 6.26 11.34 -2.59
C GLN A 108 6.25 10.02 -1.80
N LEU A 109 5.11 9.32 -1.77
CA LEU A 109 5.02 7.98 -1.19
C LEU A 109 5.92 7.00 -1.94
N LEU A 110 5.92 7.03 -3.28
CA LEU A 110 6.84 6.22 -4.08
C LEU A 110 8.31 6.43 -3.68
N ARG A 111 8.74 7.69 -3.52
CA ARG A 111 10.12 8.00 -3.08
C ARG A 111 10.46 7.42 -1.71
N ARG A 112 9.49 7.38 -0.78
CA ARG A 112 9.68 6.73 0.53
C ARG A 112 9.79 5.20 0.44
N CYS A 113 9.23 4.60 -0.61
CA CYS A 113 9.32 3.16 -0.87
C CYS A 113 10.58 2.73 -1.65
N LEU A 114 11.47 3.66 -2.02
CA LEU A 114 12.79 3.32 -2.58
C LEU A 114 13.62 2.49 -1.60
N GLN A 115 14.60 1.70 -2.06
CA GLN A 115 15.37 0.78 -1.20
C GLN A 115 16.11 1.44 -0.01
N ASN A 116 16.36 2.74 -0.08
CA ASN A 116 16.93 3.59 0.98
C ASN A 116 15.90 4.53 1.64
N GLY A 117 14.64 4.43 1.25
CA GLY A 117 13.54 5.26 1.70
C GLY A 117 12.97 4.83 3.05
N ALA A 118 12.26 5.76 3.69
CA ALA A 118 11.73 5.59 5.05
C ALA A 118 10.72 4.44 5.21
N ASP A 119 9.97 4.10 4.15
CA ASP A 119 8.94 3.07 4.19
C ASP A 119 9.47 1.70 3.70
N TRP A 120 10.68 1.64 3.14
CA TRP A 120 11.28 0.38 2.66
C TRP A 120 11.39 -0.73 3.71
N PRO A 121 11.80 -0.45 4.96
CA PRO A 121 11.84 -1.46 6.00
C PRO A 121 10.48 -2.15 6.21
N MET A 122 9.37 -1.45 5.97
CA MET A 122 8.02 -1.99 6.12
C MET A 122 7.65 -2.96 5.00
N ILE A 123 8.12 -2.71 3.77
CA ILE A 123 7.68 -3.43 2.57
C ILE A 123 8.65 -4.51 2.06
N LYS A 124 9.94 -4.43 2.40
CA LYS A 124 10.98 -5.37 1.92
C LYS A 124 10.71 -6.84 2.29
N HIS A 125 9.82 -7.06 3.25
CA HIS A 125 9.48 -8.40 3.73
C HIS A 125 8.49 -9.12 2.81
N PHE A 126 7.64 -8.38 2.10
CA PHE A 126 6.61 -8.93 1.23
C PHE A 126 7.22 -9.61 -0.02
N PRO A 127 6.63 -10.72 -0.51
CA PRO A 127 7.16 -11.41 -1.69
C PRO A 127 7.12 -10.55 -2.95
N ILE A 128 6.00 -9.85 -3.16
CA ILE A 128 5.79 -8.93 -4.28
C ILE A 128 5.24 -7.62 -3.74
N PHE A 129 5.86 -6.51 -4.15
CA PHE A 129 5.39 -5.16 -3.88
C PHE A 129 5.34 -4.36 -5.18
N SER A 130 4.24 -3.66 -5.41
CA SER A 130 4.10 -2.74 -6.54
C SER A 130 3.48 -1.44 -6.04
N ILE A 131 4.04 -0.31 -6.43
CA ILE A 131 3.42 1.00 -6.22
C ILE A 131 3.46 1.80 -7.52
N LYS A 132 2.38 2.53 -7.81
CA LYS A 132 2.32 3.48 -8.93
C LYS A 132 1.56 4.75 -8.56
N ASP A 133 1.84 5.85 -9.25
CA ASP A 133 1.08 7.09 -9.14
C ASP A 133 0.25 7.40 -10.39
N ASP A 134 -0.40 8.57 -10.40
CA ASP A 134 -1.19 9.11 -11.51
C ASP A 134 -0.34 9.66 -12.66
N ARG A 135 0.96 9.89 -12.43
CA ARG A 135 1.93 10.39 -13.41
C ARG A 135 2.63 9.26 -14.17
N GLY A 136 2.34 8.01 -13.85
CA GLY A 136 2.97 6.84 -14.44
C GLY A 136 4.32 6.49 -13.84
N ASN A 137 4.68 7.08 -12.70
CA ASN A 137 5.83 6.61 -11.92
C ASN A 137 5.47 5.29 -11.24
N TYR A 138 6.44 4.38 -11.12
CA TYR A 138 6.24 3.09 -10.48
C TYR A 138 7.49 2.57 -9.78
N ILE A 139 7.25 1.64 -8.85
CA ILE A 139 8.24 0.71 -8.32
C ILE A 139 7.62 -0.69 -8.37
N ASN A 140 8.36 -1.65 -8.92
CA ASN A 140 8.05 -3.07 -8.85
C ASN A 140 9.19 -3.79 -8.14
N TYR A 141 8.88 -4.47 -7.04
CA TYR A 141 9.82 -5.25 -6.26
C TYR A 141 9.38 -6.70 -6.17
N ILE A 142 10.30 -7.61 -6.46
CA ILE A 142 10.12 -9.05 -6.34
C ILE A 142 11.25 -9.61 -5.48
N LYS A 143 10.90 -10.05 -4.27
CA LYS A 143 11.87 -10.48 -3.25
C LYS A 143 12.69 -11.69 -3.66
N HIS A 144 12.04 -12.70 -4.26
CA HIS A 144 12.70 -13.96 -4.58
C HIS A 144 13.76 -13.84 -5.69
N SER A 145 13.59 -12.89 -6.61
CA SER A 145 14.55 -12.62 -7.68
C SER A 145 15.49 -11.46 -7.35
N GLY A 146 15.20 -10.70 -6.28
CA GLY A 146 15.91 -9.45 -5.96
C GLY A 146 15.62 -8.32 -6.96
N THR A 147 14.62 -8.48 -7.82
CA THR A 147 14.27 -7.47 -8.83
C THR A 147 13.71 -6.23 -8.16
N PHE A 148 14.28 -5.07 -8.48
CA PHE A 148 13.75 -3.76 -8.11
C PHE A 148 13.77 -2.87 -9.35
N GLU A 149 12.59 -2.65 -9.94
CA GLU A 149 12.42 -1.85 -11.16
C GLU A 149 11.67 -0.56 -10.82
N THR A 150 12.18 0.56 -11.29
CA THR A 150 11.54 1.87 -11.10
C THR A 150 11.92 2.81 -12.24
N ASN A 151 11.02 3.74 -12.57
CA ASN A 151 11.28 4.84 -13.50
C ASN A 151 11.45 6.19 -12.78
N LEU A 152 11.56 6.18 -11.44
CA LEU A 152 11.87 7.39 -10.69
C LEU A 152 13.30 7.82 -11.02
N VAL A 153 13.42 9.00 -11.62
CA VAL A 153 14.72 9.63 -11.88
C VAL A 153 15.28 10.10 -10.53
N ASP A 154 16.56 9.82 -10.28
CA ASP A 154 17.25 10.34 -9.10
C ASP A 154 17.41 11.85 -9.29
N ASP A 155 16.54 12.68 -8.68
CA ASP A 155 16.62 14.15 -8.78
C ASP A 155 18.02 14.67 -8.37
N ASN A 156 18.74 13.91 -7.54
CA ASN A 156 20.13 14.19 -7.16
C ASN A 156 21.09 14.13 -8.35
N ALA A 157 20.88 13.25 -9.33
CA ALA A 157 21.73 13.17 -10.51
C ALA A 157 21.48 14.36 -11.46
N ALA A 158 20.23 14.84 -11.53
CA ALA A 158 19.89 16.01 -12.35
C ALA A 158 20.46 17.31 -11.77
N PHE A 159 20.41 17.49 -10.44
CA PHE A 159 21.03 18.65 -9.78
C PHE A 159 22.57 18.58 -9.82
N ALA A 160 23.16 17.40 -9.65
CA ALA A 160 24.61 17.22 -9.75
C ALA A 160 25.12 17.46 -11.19
N ALA A 161 24.36 17.04 -12.21
CA ALA A 161 24.69 17.32 -13.61
C ALA A 161 24.61 18.81 -13.93
N ALA A 162 23.56 19.51 -13.46
CA ALA A 162 23.42 20.95 -13.66
C ALA A 162 24.54 21.75 -12.97
N ALA A 163 24.92 21.37 -11.74
CA ALA A 163 26.02 22.01 -11.02
C ALA A 163 27.39 21.75 -11.69
N ALA A 164 27.59 20.58 -12.28
CA ALA A 164 28.80 20.25 -13.03
C ALA A 164 28.90 21.03 -14.35
N GLU A 165 27.78 21.25 -15.04
CA GLU A 165 27.74 22.09 -16.26
C GLU A 165 28.04 23.57 -15.96
N GLU A 166 27.50 24.13 -14.86
CA GLU A 166 27.82 25.50 -14.44
C GLU A 166 29.32 25.67 -14.09
N GLU A 167 29.94 24.69 -13.40
CA GLU A 167 31.37 24.75 -13.06
C GLU A 167 32.29 24.59 -14.29
N GLU A 168 31.86 23.83 -15.30
CA GLU A 168 32.61 23.68 -16.55
C GLU A 168 32.50 24.93 -17.44
N GLU A 169 31.34 25.60 -17.44
CA GLU A 169 31.12 26.84 -18.16
C GLU A 169 31.91 28.01 -17.53
N GLU A 170 32.00 28.09 -16.20
CA GLU A 170 32.78 29.10 -15.50
C GLU A 170 34.30 28.96 -15.76
N LYS A 171 34.81 27.72 -15.89
CA LYS A 171 36.21 27.45 -16.25
C LYS A 171 36.55 27.75 -17.72
N ARG A 172 35.56 27.78 -18.62
CA ARG A 172 35.76 28.15 -20.04
C ARG A 172 35.81 29.65 -20.28
N HIS A 173 35.37 30.45 -19.30
CA HIS A 173 35.31 31.91 -19.39
C HIS A 173 36.39 32.63 -18.54
N GLN A 174 37.33 31.89 -17.94
CA GLN A 174 38.56 32.40 -17.30
C GLN A 174 39.78 32.08 -18.17
#